data_AF-A0A4Q5QE37-F1
#
_entry.id   AF-A0A4Q5QE37-F1
#
_cell.length_a   1.000
_cell.length_b   1.000
_cell.length_c   1.000
_cell.angle_alpha   90.00
_cell.angle_beta   90.00
_cell.angle_gamma   90.00
#
_symmetry.space_group_name_H-M   'P 1'
#
loop_
_entity.id
_entity.type
_entity.pdbx_description
1 polymer ?
#
loop_
_entity_poly.entity_id
_entity_poly.type
_entity_poly.pdbx_seq_one_letter_code
_entity_poly.pdbx_strand_id
1 'polypeptide(L)'
;MVNSKTIKNIVILVLILVVPGFLYYLLQAKGKNRYRPLPVYGPKQVAKTFKTFHGKKIFDTVYHHVPDFKLYDQNSKIITQQNFKGNILLVNFFFTKCPVLCNQINQNISLLAGNFKKNTMLRFVSITVDPATD
;
A
#
# COMPACT_ATOMS: atom_id res chain seq x y z
N MET A 1 17.67 -60.02 -3.88
CA MET A 1 18.36 -58.86 -3.28
C MET A 1 18.15 -57.65 -4.19
N VAL A 2 17.40 -56.64 -3.74
CA VAL A 2 17.15 -55.43 -4.55
C VAL A 2 18.38 -54.51 -4.49
N ASN A 3 18.85 -54.05 -5.65
CA ASN A 3 20.07 -53.24 -5.79
C ASN A 3 19.90 -51.84 -5.15
N SER A 4 20.89 -51.41 -4.37
CA SER A 4 20.95 -50.11 -3.69
C SER A 4 20.74 -48.91 -4.64
N LYS A 5 21.27 -48.98 -5.87
CA LYS A 5 21.04 -47.94 -6.89
C LYS A 5 19.57 -47.80 -7.30
N THR A 6 18.87 -48.92 -7.44
CA THR A 6 17.44 -48.92 -7.82
C THR A 6 16.57 -48.36 -6.70
N ILE A 7 16.89 -48.70 -5.44
CA ILE A 7 16.20 -48.16 -4.26
C ILE A 7 16.37 -46.64 -4.19
N LYS A 8 17.60 -46.13 -4.39
CA LYS A 8 17.87 -44.69 -4.37
C LYS A 8 17.05 -43.93 -5.41
N ASN A 9 16.93 -44.48 -6.62
CA ASN A 9 16.15 -43.85 -7.69
C ASN A 9 14.64 -43.83 -7.39
N ILE A 10 14.10 -44.92 -6.83
CA ILE A 10 12.68 -44.98 -6.43
C ILE A 10 12.40 -43.98 -5.30
N VAL A 11 13.28 -43.89 -4.31
CA VAL A 11 13.13 -42.93 -3.21
C VAL A 11 13.14 -41.50 -3.73
N ILE A 12 14.07 -41.14 -4.62
CA ILE A 12 14.13 -39.80 -5.23
C ILE A 12 12.84 -39.47 -5.99
N LEU A 13 12.30 -40.42 -6.75
CA LEU A 13 11.09 -40.22 -7.55
C LEU A 13 9.85 -40.00 -6.67
N VAL A 14 9.71 -40.79 -5.60
CA VAL A 14 8.62 -40.60 -4.61
C VAL A 14 8.75 -39.26 -3.91
N LEU A 15 9.96 -38.86 -3.53
CA LEU A 15 10.22 -37.59 -2.83
C LEU A 15 9.83 -36.39 -3.70
N ILE A 16 10.17 -36.42 -5.00
CA ILE A 16 9.81 -35.37 -5.96
C ILE A 16 8.29 -35.25 -6.12
N LEU A 17 7.54 -36.33 -6.01
CA LEU A 17 6.08 -36.30 -6.18
C LEU A 17 5.35 -35.87 -4.90
N VAL A 18 5.82 -36.35 -3.74
CA VAL A 18 5.12 -36.20 -2.46
C VAL A 18 5.46 -34.87 -1.78
N VAL A 19 6.72 -34.42 -1.86
CA VAL A 19 7.17 -33.22 -1.14
C VAL A 19 6.49 -31.92 -1.60
N PRO A 20 6.30 -31.64 -2.91
CA PRO A 20 5.62 -30.42 -3.35
C PRO A 20 4.16 -30.36 -2.88
N GLY A 21 3.45 -31.50 -2.94
CA GLY A 21 2.07 -31.60 -2.46
C GLY A 21 1.97 -31.40 -0.95
N PHE A 22 2.87 -32.00 -0.18
CA PHE A 22 2.95 -31.81 1.26
C PHE A 22 3.28 -30.37 1.64
N LEU A 23 4.23 -29.73 0.95
CA LEU A 23 4.57 -28.31 1.14
C LEU A 23 3.40 -27.39 0.80
N TYR A 24 2.68 -27.66 -0.30
CA TYR A 24 1.48 -26.91 -0.66
C TYR A 24 0.37 -27.05 0.40
N TYR A 25 0.15 -28.28 0.89
CA TYR A 25 -0.79 -28.54 1.97
C TYR A 25 -0.41 -27.80 3.26
N LEU A 26 0.87 -27.83 3.65
CA LEU A 26 1.37 -27.09 4.81
C LEU A 26 1.17 -25.57 4.64
N LEU A 27 1.43 -25.04 3.45
CA LEU A 27 1.19 -23.62 3.15
C LEU A 27 -0.28 -23.25 3.28
N GLN A 28 -1.23 -24.08 2.84
CA GLN A 28 -2.66 -23.79 3.03
C GLN A 28 -3.13 -23.99 4.47
N ALA A 29 -2.73 -25.08 5.13
CA ALA A 29 -3.22 -25.44 6.45
C ALA A 29 -2.64 -24.57 7.56
N LYS A 30 -1.38 -24.12 7.42
CA LYS A 30 -0.65 -23.36 8.44
C LYS A 30 -0.31 -21.93 7.99
N GLY A 31 -0.35 -21.63 6.69
CA GLY A 31 -0.05 -20.30 6.17
C GLY A 31 -1.12 -19.29 6.56
N LYS A 32 -0.70 -18.23 7.24
CA LYS A 32 -1.55 -17.06 7.52
C LYS A 32 -0.90 -15.85 6.86
N ASN A 33 -1.53 -15.33 5.81
CA ASN A 33 -1.06 -14.10 5.18
C ASN A 33 -1.32 -12.92 6.12
N ARG A 34 -0.25 -12.29 6.62
CA ARG A 34 -0.34 -11.08 7.45
C ARG A 34 -0.14 -9.85 6.58
N TYR A 35 -1.22 -9.34 6.02
CA TYR A 35 -1.22 -8.00 5.42
C TYR A 35 -1.49 -6.99 6.53
N ARG A 36 -0.56 -6.05 6.74
CA ARG A 36 -0.76 -4.92 7.65
C ARG A 36 -1.18 -3.72 6.79
N PRO A 37 -2.48 -3.42 6.67
CA PRO A 37 -2.92 -2.25 5.93
C PRO A 37 -2.45 -0.97 6.63
N LEU A 38 -2.29 0.09 5.86
CA LEU A 38 -2.04 1.41 6.43
C LEU A 38 -3.26 1.83 7.27
N PRO A 39 -3.06 2.39 8.47
CA PRO A 39 -4.16 2.92 9.25
C PRO A 39 -4.81 4.10 8.51
N VAL A 40 -6.15 4.16 8.55
CA VAL A 40 -6.90 5.30 8.02
C VAL A 40 -7.12 6.31 9.14
N TYR A 41 -6.57 7.50 8.95
CA TYR A 41 -6.75 8.64 9.87
C TYR A 41 -7.79 9.60 9.30
N GLY A 42 -8.56 10.25 10.18
CA GLY A 42 -9.61 11.20 9.81
C GLY A 42 -10.95 10.90 10.47
N PRO A 43 -11.98 11.72 10.19
CA PRO A 43 -13.32 11.55 10.74
C PRO A 43 -13.93 10.22 10.26
N LYS A 44 -14.40 9.42 11.20
CA LYS A 44 -15.11 8.16 10.93
C LYS A 44 -16.60 8.44 10.98
N GLN A 45 -17.30 8.20 9.88
CA GLN A 45 -18.75 8.29 9.85
C GLN A 45 -19.35 6.89 9.86
N VAL A 46 -20.44 6.69 10.60
CA VAL A 46 -21.15 5.41 10.60
C VAL A 46 -21.94 5.31 9.29
N ALA A 47 -21.76 4.23 8.54
CA ALA A 47 -22.51 3.99 7.31
C ALA A 47 -24.00 3.92 7.63
N LYS A 48 -24.85 4.54 6.79
CA LYS A 48 -26.31 4.41 6.88
C LYS A 48 -26.77 2.98 6.54
N THR A 49 -25.92 2.21 5.86
CA THR A 49 -26.13 0.82 5.50
C THR A 49 -25.60 -0.11 6.60
N PHE A 50 -26.32 -1.21 6.83
CA PHE A 50 -25.96 -2.22 7.83
C PHE A 50 -25.89 -3.59 7.17
N LYS A 51 -24.99 -4.44 7.66
CA LYS A 51 -25.01 -5.88 7.39
C LYS A 51 -25.63 -6.61 8.58
N THR A 52 -26.49 -7.57 8.31
CA THR A 52 -27.07 -8.42 9.36
C THR A 52 -26.18 -9.64 9.55
N PHE A 53 -25.68 -9.84 10.77
CA PHE A 53 -24.96 -11.05 11.16
C PHE A 53 -25.56 -11.59 12.46
N HIS A 54 -26.03 -12.83 12.43
CA HIS A 54 -26.69 -13.50 13.57
C HIS A 54 -27.83 -12.66 14.19
N GLY A 55 -28.69 -12.08 13.35
CA GLY A 55 -29.83 -11.25 13.80
C GLY A 55 -29.47 -9.86 14.33
N LYS A 56 -28.17 -9.51 14.43
CA LYS A 56 -27.71 -8.19 14.85
C LYS A 56 -27.35 -7.33 13.64
N LYS A 57 -27.82 -6.07 13.63
CA LYS A 57 -27.43 -5.07 12.63
C LYS A 57 -26.04 -4.53 12.97
N ILE A 58 -25.08 -4.72 12.08
CA ILE A 58 -23.71 -4.21 12.18
C ILE A 58 -23.57 -3.09 11.15
N PHE A 59 -23.32 -1.87 11.62
CA PHE A 59 -23.05 -0.73 10.76
C PHE A 59 -21.57 -0.66 10.44
N ASP A 60 -21.23 -0.43 9.17
CA ASP A 60 -19.83 -0.31 8.73
C ASP A 60 -19.32 1.14 8.94
N THR A 61 -18.00 1.34 8.91
CA THR A 61 -17.39 2.66 8.98
C THR A 61 -17.12 3.19 7.57
N VAL A 62 -17.65 4.36 7.24
CA VAL A 62 -17.30 5.11 6.03
C VAL A 62 -16.04 5.92 6.32
N TYR A 63 -14.99 5.66 5.55
CA TYR A 63 -13.73 6.40 5.63
C TYR A 63 -13.77 7.64 4.72
N HIS A 64 -13.02 8.67 5.12
CA HIS A 64 -12.84 9.86 4.29
C HIS A 64 -12.06 9.51 3.02
N HIS A 65 -12.55 9.96 1.87
CA HIS A 65 -11.88 9.86 0.58
C HIS A 65 -11.53 11.25 0.08
N VAL A 66 -10.33 11.37 -0.48
CA VAL A 66 -9.89 12.60 -1.15
C VAL A 66 -10.74 12.79 -2.41
N PRO A 67 -11.34 13.97 -2.63
CA PRO A 67 -12.10 14.24 -3.84
C PRO A 67 -11.19 14.34 -5.07
N ASP A 68 -11.79 14.19 -6.25
CA ASP A 68 -11.07 14.39 -7.51
C ASP A 68 -10.49 15.81 -7.59
N PHE A 69 -9.24 15.91 -8.03
CA PHE A 69 -8.54 17.17 -8.21
C PHE A 69 -7.95 17.29 -9.60
N LYS A 70 -7.78 18.54 -10.03
CA LYS A 70 -7.10 18.93 -11.27
C LYS A 70 -6.24 20.15 -10.98
N LEU A 71 -4.93 19.96 -11.00
CA LEU A 71 -3.94 20.99 -10.68
C LEU A 71 -2.91 21.10 -11.81
N TYR A 72 -2.10 22.15 -11.78
CA TYR A 72 -0.97 22.33 -12.67
C TYR A 72 0.33 22.03 -11.92
N ASP A 73 1.28 21.38 -12.59
CA ASP A 73 2.65 21.26 -12.11
C ASP A 73 3.49 22.48 -12.51
N GLN A 74 4.75 22.49 -12.07
CA GLN A 74 5.72 23.55 -12.36
C GLN A 74 6.04 23.74 -13.86
N ASN A 75 5.66 22.77 -14.71
CA ASN A 75 5.84 22.80 -16.16
C ASN A 75 4.51 23.09 -16.88
N SER A 76 3.50 23.62 -16.17
CA SER A 76 2.17 23.90 -16.69
C SER A 76 1.42 22.66 -17.20
N LYS A 77 1.83 21.46 -16.77
CA LYS A 77 1.15 20.21 -17.13
C LYS A 77 -0.01 19.97 -16.17
N ILE A 78 -1.14 19.53 -16.72
CA ILE A 78 -2.30 19.14 -15.94
C ILE A 78 -2.02 17.81 -15.22
N ILE A 79 -2.17 17.82 -13.90
CA ILE A 79 -2.06 16.66 -13.02
C ILE A 79 -3.42 16.40 -12.36
N THR A 80 -3.83 15.14 -12.36
CA THR A 80 -5.08 14.63 -11.80
C THR A 80 -4.84 13.40 -10.93
N GLN A 81 -5.84 12.99 -10.16
CA GLN A 81 -5.77 11.75 -9.37
C GLN A 81 -5.44 10.51 -10.23
N GLN A 82 -5.86 10.47 -11.49
CA GLN A 82 -5.60 9.35 -12.39
C GLN A 82 -4.10 9.15 -12.67
N ASN A 83 -3.30 10.23 -12.61
CA ASN A 83 -1.85 10.16 -12.82
C ASN A 83 -1.13 9.35 -11.73
N PHE A 84 -1.79 9.06 -10.61
CA PHE A 84 -1.24 8.32 -9.46
C PHE A 84 -1.94 6.97 -9.21
N LYS A 85 -2.79 6.52 -10.14
CA LYS A 85 -3.57 5.29 -9.98
C LYS A 85 -2.67 4.07 -9.79
N GLY A 86 -2.84 3.36 -8.68
CA GLY A 86 -2.06 2.15 -8.33
C GLY A 86 -0.79 2.44 -7.54
N ASN A 87 -0.46 3.71 -7.31
CA ASN A 87 0.68 4.12 -6.50
C ASN A 87 0.23 4.57 -5.11
N ILE A 88 1.12 4.44 -4.14
CA ILE A 88 0.98 5.06 -2.83
C ILE A 88 1.36 6.53 -3.00
N LEU A 89 0.43 7.43 -2.72
CA LEU A 89 0.64 8.87 -2.83
C LEU A 89 0.89 9.46 -1.45
N LEU A 90 2.04 10.10 -1.28
CA LEU A 90 2.36 10.92 -0.11
C LEU A 90 2.21 12.38 -0.50
N VAL A 91 1.21 13.05 0.10
CA VAL A 91 0.90 14.47 -0.16
C VAL A 91 1.36 15.32 1.01
N ASN A 92 2.06 16.41 0.72
CA ASN A 92 2.33 17.48 1.68
C ASN A 92 1.84 18.83 1.14
N PHE A 93 1.39 19.70 2.04
CA PHE A 93 1.01 21.07 1.71
C PHE A 93 2.12 22.01 2.17
N PHE A 94 2.49 22.98 1.33
CA PHE A 94 3.55 23.95 1.62
C PHE A 94 3.20 25.33 1.09
N PHE A 95 4.01 26.33 1.44
CA PHE A 95 4.08 27.60 0.72
C PHE A 95 5.48 28.20 0.92
N THR A 96 6.02 28.95 -0.04
CA THR A 96 7.44 29.37 -0.02
C THR A 96 7.76 30.33 1.13
N LYS A 97 6.78 31.14 1.54
CA LYS A 97 6.89 32.09 2.65
C LYS A 97 6.71 31.46 4.04
N CYS A 98 6.60 30.13 4.15
CA CYS A 98 6.24 29.54 5.43
C CYS A 98 7.34 29.74 6.50
N PRO A 99 6.97 30.09 7.74
CA PRO A 99 7.90 30.19 8.86
C PRO A 99 8.66 28.88 9.14
N VAL A 100 9.61 28.96 10.08
CA VAL A 100 10.59 27.91 10.44
C VAL A 100 10.03 26.48 10.55
N LEU A 101 8.81 26.29 11.05
CA LEU A 101 8.21 24.97 11.23
C LEU A 101 8.01 24.20 9.90
N CYS A 102 7.64 24.89 8.82
CA CYS A 102 7.49 24.25 7.51
C CYS A 102 8.82 23.82 6.92
N ASN A 103 9.93 24.53 7.22
CA ASN A 103 11.24 24.12 6.74
C ASN A 103 11.61 22.74 7.26
N GLN A 104 11.29 22.44 8.52
CA GLN A 104 11.52 21.12 9.10
C GLN A 104 10.67 20.04 8.42
N ILE A 105 9.39 20.33 8.12
CA ILE A 105 8.51 19.41 7.39
C ILE A 105 9.07 19.13 5.99
N ASN A 106 9.42 20.17 5.25
CA ASN A 106 9.96 20.05 3.89
C ASN A 106 11.29 19.28 3.87
N GLN A 107 12.16 19.49 4.87
CA GLN A 107 13.39 18.72 5.02
C GLN A 107 13.12 17.23 5.26
N ASN A 108 12.17 16.90 6.15
CA ASN A 108 11.78 15.51 6.39
C ASN A 108 11.21 14.84 5.12
N ILE A 109 10.38 15.55 4.35
CA ILE A 109 9.86 15.06 3.08
C ILE A 109 11.00 14.84 2.08
N SER A 110 11.96 15.76 2.00
CA SER A 110 13.14 15.63 1.14
C SER A 110 13.98 14.39 1.48
N LEU A 111 14.21 14.14 2.78
CA LEU A 111 14.90 12.94 3.26
C LEU A 111 14.15 11.66 2.88
N LEU A 112 12.83 11.63 3.07
CA LEU A 112 12.00 10.50 2.67
C LEU A 112 12.04 10.27 1.16
N ALA A 113 11.89 11.33 0.36
CA ALA A 113 11.96 11.24 -1.10
C ALA A 113 13.33 10.73 -1.56
N GLY A 114 14.42 11.14 -0.91
CA GLY A 114 15.77 10.61 -1.14
C GLY A 114 15.88 9.12 -0.86
N ASN A 115 15.40 8.67 0.31
CA ASN A 115 15.45 7.27 0.72
C ASN A 115 14.61 6.35 -0.18
N PHE A 116 13.47 6.85 -0.66
CA PHE A 116 12.55 6.08 -1.49
C PHE A 116 12.69 6.36 -3.00
N LYS A 117 13.76 7.03 -3.44
CA LYS A 117 13.97 7.43 -4.85
C LYS A 117 13.92 6.28 -5.85
N LYS A 118 14.29 5.06 -5.43
CA LYS A 118 14.27 3.84 -6.28
C LYS A 118 12.91 3.11 -6.26
N ASN A 119 11.98 3.50 -5.38
CA ASN A 119 10.69 2.84 -5.24
C ASN A 119 9.68 3.46 -6.22
N THR A 120 9.29 2.70 -7.24
CA THR A 120 8.31 3.13 -8.25
C THR A 120 6.87 3.15 -7.73
N MET A 121 6.58 2.44 -6.64
CA MET A 121 5.24 2.38 -6.05
C MET A 121 4.89 3.62 -5.25
N LEU A 122 5.88 4.37 -4.74
CA LEU A 122 5.67 5.56 -3.91
C LEU A 122 5.84 6.83 -4.74
N ARG A 123 4.88 7.76 -4.64
CA ARG A 123 4.92 9.06 -5.31
C ARG A 123 4.77 10.16 -4.28
N PHE A 124 5.62 11.17 -4.36
CA PHE A 124 5.58 12.35 -3.51
C PHE A 124 4.98 13.51 -4.29
N VAL A 125 4.05 14.24 -3.67
CA VAL A 125 3.41 15.42 -4.26
C VAL A 125 3.34 16.52 -3.21
N SER A 126 3.93 17.67 -3.54
CA SER A 126 3.87 18.87 -2.73
C SER A 126 2.91 19.87 -3.39
N ILE A 127 1.89 20.31 -2.66
CA ILE A 127 0.86 21.23 -3.16
C ILE A 127 1.03 22.57 -2.44
N THR A 128 1.18 23.67 -3.21
CA THR A 128 1.21 25.00 -2.60
C THR A 128 -0.18 25.41 -2.11
N VAL A 129 -0.24 26.06 -0.96
CA VAL A 129 -1.46 26.72 -0.43
C VAL A 129 -1.50 28.22 -0.76
N ASP A 130 -0.42 28.79 -1.31
CA ASP A 130 -0.32 30.19 -1.75
C ASP A 130 0.04 30.28 -3.26
N PRO A 131 -0.85 29.82 -4.16
CA PRO A 131 -0.58 29.76 -5.61
C PRO A 131 -0.50 31.13 -6.29
N ALA A 132 -0.89 32.22 -5.61
CA ALA A 132 -0.77 33.57 -6.16
C ALA A 132 0.66 34.10 -6.08
N THR A 133 1.45 33.54 -5.16
CA THR A 133 2.80 34.01 -4.84
C THR A 133 3.87 32.98 -5.20
N ASP A 134 3.55 31.69 -5.11
CA ASP A 134 4.46 30.55 -5.36
C ASP A 134 4.34 29.98 -6.78
#